data_AF-A0A954QD76-F1
#
_entry.id   AF-A0A954QD76-F1
#
_cell.length_a   1.000
_cell.length_b   1.000
_cell.length_c   1.000
_cell.angle_alpha   90.00
_cell.angle_beta   90.00
_cell.angle_gamma   90.00
#
_symmetry.space_group_name_H-M   'P 1'
#
loop_
_entity.id
_entity.type
_entity.pdbx_description
1 polymer ?
#
loop_
_entity_poly.entity_id
_entity_poly.type
_entity_poly.pdbx_seq_one_letter_code
_entity_poly.pdbx_strand_id
1 'polypeptide(L)'
;AMRRKLLSGIDELERNVQGRAKTMSTYYEKAQSLITSPDAKKAFDIHAEPEAVRERYGYTQLGQCTLLARRLIEGGCRFVGVDAPGWDVHFNCFPSLQTDLIPYADRAFSALVTDLEQRGLLDETLVIMMGEMGRTPRVNAQAGRDHWSMAQTVIFAGGGTKPGQVIGATDAQAAAPTTEPVGVNDVLRTIHTLLGINPDRQYYGPLGRPVPLVDGGKIIRELV
;
A
#
# COMPACT_ATOMS: atom_id res chain seq x y z
N ALA A 1 33.91 -3.85 4.52
CA ALA A 1 35.05 -3.42 3.67
C ALA A 1 34.93 -3.92 2.23
N MET A 2 34.73 -5.22 1.99
CA MET A 2 34.67 -5.83 0.64
C MET A 2 33.53 -5.32 -0.26
N ARG A 3 32.32 -5.12 0.31
CA ARG A 3 31.17 -4.52 -0.42
C ARG A 3 31.47 -3.11 -0.97
N ARG A 4 32.19 -2.30 -0.20
CA ARG A 4 32.53 -0.92 -0.59
C ARG A 4 33.55 -0.90 -1.74
N LYS A 5 34.44 -1.91 -1.79
CA LYS A 5 35.44 -2.10 -2.84
C LYS A 5 34.84 -2.68 -4.14
N LEU A 6 33.80 -3.49 -4.03
CA LEU A 6 33.02 -3.99 -5.17
C LEU A 6 32.15 -2.89 -5.79
N LEU A 7 31.52 -2.06 -4.95
CA LEU A 7 30.74 -0.91 -5.40
C LEU A 7 31.62 0.14 -6.10
N SER A 8 32.81 0.44 -5.58
CA SER A 8 33.73 1.35 -6.26
C SER A 8 34.20 0.84 -7.63
N GLY A 9 34.28 -0.49 -7.81
CA GLY A 9 34.60 -1.10 -9.10
C GLY A 9 33.43 -1.05 -10.10
N ILE A 10 32.18 -1.08 -9.61
CA ILE A 10 30.98 -0.82 -10.42
C ILE A 10 30.90 0.67 -10.78
N ASP A 11 31.25 1.58 -9.87
CA ASP A 11 31.30 3.03 -10.11
C ASP A 11 32.38 3.44 -11.13
N GLU A 12 33.47 2.68 -11.27
CA GLU A 12 34.44 2.84 -12.36
C GLU A 12 33.90 2.37 -13.72
N LEU A 13 33.10 1.30 -13.73
CA LEU A 13 32.42 0.81 -14.93
C LEU A 13 31.30 1.76 -15.39
N GLU A 14 30.56 2.36 -14.45
CA GLU A 14 29.47 3.31 -14.74
C GLU A 14 29.96 4.69 -15.22
N ARG A 15 31.17 5.11 -14.83
CA ARG A 15 31.77 6.38 -15.30
C ARG A 15 31.98 6.45 -16.82
N ASN A 16 31.98 5.31 -17.51
CA ASN A 16 32.07 5.22 -18.97
C ASN A 16 30.71 5.20 -19.69
N VAL A 17 29.57 5.28 -18.99
CA VAL A 17 28.22 5.25 -19.58
C VAL A 17 27.44 6.52 -19.23
N GLN A 18 27.41 7.49 -20.16
CA GLN A 18 26.81 8.81 -19.91
C GLN A 18 25.27 8.78 -19.82
N GLY A 19 24.72 9.56 -18.88
CA GLY A 19 23.31 9.98 -18.82
C GLY A 19 22.43 9.23 -17.82
N ARG A 20 22.23 7.92 -18.00
CA ARG A 20 21.33 7.11 -17.14
C ARG A 20 21.94 6.72 -15.80
N ALA A 21 23.24 6.39 -15.79
CA ALA A 21 23.96 5.98 -14.57
C ALA A 21 24.03 7.11 -13.54
N LYS A 22 24.25 8.37 -13.97
CA LYS A 22 24.33 9.52 -13.06
C LYS A 22 23.02 9.82 -12.34
N THR A 23 21.88 9.67 -13.01
CA THR A 23 20.55 9.82 -12.41
C THR A 23 20.24 8.68 -11.44
N MET A 24 20.56 7.43 -11.80
CA MET A 24 20.44 6.28 -10.89
C MET A 24 21.36 6.42 -9.67
N SER A 25 22.61 6.80 -9.85
CA SER A 25 23.58 7.10 -8.79
C SER A 25 23.06 8.19 -7.85
N THR A 26 22.45 9.26 -8.37
CA THR A 26 21.84 10.31 -7.52
C THR A 26 20.65 9.78 -6.71
N TYR A 27 19.81 8.91 -7.27
CA TYR A 27 18.72 8.26 -6.51
C TYR A 27 19.26 7.27 -5.47
N TYR A 28 20.33 6.54 -5.78
CA TYR A 28 20.99 5.63 -4.84
C TYR A 28 21.68 6.37 -3.70
N GLU A 29 22.36 7.48 -3.98
CA GLU A 29 22.97 8.35 -2.97
C GLU A 29 21.91 9.00 -2.07
N LYS A 30 20.80 9.48 -2.66
CA LYS A 30 19.65 9.97 -1.88
C LYS A 30 19.00 8.85 -1.05
N ALA A 31 18.82 7.66 -1.61
CA ALA A 31 18.28 6.52 -0.88
C ALA A 31 19.23 6.09 0.27
N GLN A 32 20.54 6.07 0.04
CA GLN A 32 21.52 5.81 1.10
C GLN A 32 21.53 6.90 2.16
N SER A 33 21.52 8.18 1.76
CA SER A 33 21.45 9.31 2.67
C SER A 33 20.18 9.28 3.52
N LEU A 34 19.02 8.97 2.90
CA LEU A 34 17.76 8.76 3.59
C LEU A 34 17.89 7.63 4.61
N ILE A 35 18.30 6.42 4.21
CA ILE A 35 18.40 5.25 5.11
C ILE A 35 19.44 5.43 6.22
N THR A 36 20.50 6.22 6.00
CA THR A 36 21.57 6.43 6.98
C THR A 36 21.40 7.67 7.84
N SER A 37 20.42 8.53 7.52
CA SER A 37 20.13 9.75 8.27
C SER A 37 19.73 9.45 9.72
N PRO A 38 20.04 10.34 10.68
CA PRO A 38 19.56 10.21 12.06
C PRO A 38 18.03 10.09 12.14
N ASP A 39 17.31 10.86 11.32
CA ASP A 39 15.84 10.86 11.30
C ASP A 39 15.28 9.53 10.81
N ALA A 40 15.87 8.94 9.75
CA ALA A 40 15.46 7.60 9.33
C ALA A 40 15.80 6.57 10.40
N LYS A 41 17.00 6.58 10.99
CA LYS A 41 17.34 5.63 12.07
C LYS A 41 16.33 5.71 13.21
N LYS A 42 15.90 6.93 13.59
CA LYS A 42 14.83 7.14 14.57
C LYS A 42 13.52 6.54 14.08
N ALA A 43 13.08 6.83 12.85
CA ALA A 43 11.84 6.29 12.30
C ALA A 43 11.83 4.75 12.26
N PHE A 44 12.96 4.13 11.91
CA PHE A 44 13.11 2.67 11.85
C PHE A 44 13.20 1.98 13.22
N ASP A 45 13.46 2.72 14.29
CA ASP A 45 13.54 2.17 15.65
C ASP A 45 12.15 2.01 16.28
N ILE A 46 11.47 0.91 15.93
CA ILE A 46 10.17 0.55 16.54
C ILE A 46 10.28 0.22 18.04
N HIS A 47 11.48 -0.05 18.56
CA HIS A 47 11.67 -0.36 19.98
C HIS A 47 11.68 0.89 20.86
N ALA A 48 11.79 2.07 20.26
CA ALA A 48 11.59 3.34 20.95
C ALA A 48 10.10 3.61 21.30
N GLU A 49 9.16 2.81 20.79
CA GLU A 49 7.74 2.92 21.15
C GLU A 49 7.45 2.26 22.50
N PRO A 50 6.52 2.83 23.30
CA PRO A 50 6.03 2.16 24.50
C PRO A 50 5.51 0.75 24.19
N GLU A 51 5.72 -0.19 25.11
CA GLU A 51 5.30 -1.58 24.94
C GLU A 51 3.81 -1.71 24.61
N ALA A 52 2.95 -0.95 25.30
CA ALA A 52 1.51 -0.93 25.03
C ALA A 52 1.14 -0.53 23.59
N VAL A 53 1.94 0.31 22.93
CA VAL A 53 1.74 0.67 21.52
C VAL A 53 2.10 -0.53 20.64
N ARG A 54 3.26 -1.16 20.89
CA ARG A 54 3.70 -2.34 20.14
C ARG A 54 2.72 -3.51 20.29
N GLU A 55 2.19 -3.69 21.50
CA GLU A 55 1.13 -4.64 21.78
C GLU A 55 -0.15 -4.31 21.02
N ARG A 56 -0.60 -3.06 20.97
CA ARG A 56 -1.82 -2.69 20.23
C ARG A 56 -1.78 -3.17 18.78
N TYR A 57 -0.67 -2.94 18.08
CA TYR A 57 -0.45 -3.42 16.71
C TYR A 57 -0.28 -4.95 16.63
N GLY A 58 0.19 -5.58 17.69
CA GLY A 58 0.43 -7.02 17.78
C GLY A 58 1.84 -7.42 17.34
N TYR A 59 2.38 -8.45 17.99
CA TYR A 59 3.70 -9.01 17.70
C TYR A 59 3.69 -9.98 16.52
N THR A 60 3.11 -9.54 15.41
CA THR A 60 3.12 -10.24 14.12
C THR A 60 3.93 -9.45 13.11
N GLN A 61 4.35 -10.07 12.01
CA GLN A 61 5.05 -9.36 10.94
C GLN A 61 4.22 -8.18 10.42
N LEU A 62 2.93 -8.41 10.14
CA LEU A 62 2.03 -7.37 9.68
C LEU A 62 1.89 -6.24 10.71
N GLY A 63 1.67 -6.58 11.99
CA GLY A 63 1.53 -5.59 13.06
C GLY A 63 2.78 -4.71 13.21
N GLN A 64 3.96 -5.31 13.27
CA GLN A 64 5.21 -4.56 13.44
C GLN A 64 5.61 -3.77 12.18
N CYS A 65 5.34 -4.29 10.98
CA CYS A 65 5.53 -3.53 9.74
C CYS A 65 4.57 -2.33 9.65
N THR A 66 3.33 -2.48 10.12
CA THR A 66 2.33 -1.40 10.14
C THR A 66 2.71 -0.33 11.18
N LEU A 67 3.24 -0.72 12.35
CA LEU A 67 3.78 0.22 13.33
C LEU A 67 4.97 1.01 12.75
N LEU A 68 5.89 0.30 12.07
CA LEU A 68 6.99 0.94 11.35
C LEU A 68 6.46 1.93 10.29
N ALA A 69 5.41 1.56 9.56
CA ALA A 69 4.81 2.45 8.57
C ALA A 69 4.31 3.76 9.21
N ARG A 70 3.63 3.68 10.36
CA ARG A 70 3.23 4.89 11.11
C ARG A 70 4.43 5.75 11.47
N ARG A 71 5.51 5.17 12.00
CA ARG A 71 6.73 5.91 12.35
C ARG A 71 7.41 6.53 11.13
N LEU A 72 7.39 5.86 9.98
CA LEU A 72 7.90 6.40 8.73
C LEU A 72 7.07 7.60 8.26
N ILE A 73 5.74 7.53 8.37
CA ILE A 73 4.83 8.65 8.06
C ILE A 73 5.12 9.84 8.98
N GLU A 74 5.22 9.61 10.29
CA GLU A 74 5.59 10.63 11.28
C GLU A 74 7.00 11.22 11.02
N GLY A 75 7.90 10.41 10.47
CA GLY A 75 9.23 10.83 10.00
C GLY A 75 9.24 11.55 8.64
N GLY A 76 8.07 11.81 8.04
CA GLY A 76 7.92 12.56 6.78
C GLY A 76 7.96 11.71 5.51
N CYS A 77 7.89 10.38 5.61
CA CYS A 77 7.77 9.52 4.43
C CYS A 77 6.41 9.72 3.75
N ARG A 78 6.42 10.04 2.45
CA ARG A 78 5.22 10.38 1.69
C ARG A 78 4.46 9.19 1.11
N PHE A 79 5.08 8.02 1.10
CA PHE A 79 4.48 6.79 0.58
C PHE A 79 5.12 5.59 1.27
N VAL A 80 4.30 4.76 1.90
CA VAL A 80 4.75 3.53 2.56
C VAL A 80 3.88 2.37 2.07
N GLY A 81 4.53 1.34 1.54
CA GLY A 81 3.86 0.08 1.23
C GLY A 81 4.08 -0.92 2.37
N VAL A 82 3.01 -1.55 2.82
CA VAL A 82 3.06 -2.69 3.75
C VAL A 82 2.53 -3.90 3.00
N ASP A 83 3.38 -4.93 2.86
CA ASP A 83 2.98 -6.19 2.25
C ASP A 83 2.37 -7.13 3.29
N ALA A 84 1.30 -7.81 2.90
CA ALA A 84 0.56 -8.76 3.72
C ALA A 84 0.30 -10.02 2.88
N PRO A 85 1.27 -10.93 2.75
CA PRO A 85 1.12 -12.11 1.91
C PRO A 85 0.15 -13.13 2.53
N GLY A 86 -0.29 -14.09 1.72
CA GLY A 86 -1.07 -15.25 2.19
C GLY A 86 -2.59 -15.18 1.95
N TRP A 87 -3.11 -14.15 1.27
CA TRP A 87 -4.54 -13.99 1.00
C TRP A 87 -5.06 -14.75 -0.24
N ASP A 88 -4.17 -15.28 -1.08
CA ASP A 88 -4.50 -16.12 -2.25
C ASP A 88 -4.78 -17.57 -1.83
N VAL A 89 -5.82 -17.78 -1.02
CA VAL A 89 -6.07 -19.07 -0.34
C VAL A 89 -6.95 -20.01 -1.17
N HIS A 90 -6.31 -20.91 -1.91
CA HIS A 90 -6.96 -21.90 -2.78
C HIS A 90 -7.33 -23.23 -2.09
N PHE A 91 -7.00 -23.39 -0.82
CA PHE A 91 -7.33 -24.57 -0.01
C PHE A 91 -7.49 -24.19 1.46
N ASN A 92 -8.32 -24.91 2.20
CA ASN A 92 -8.49 -24.74 3.65
C ASN A 92 -8.71 -23.28 4.10
N CYS A 93 -9.48 -22.49 3.34
CA CYS A 93 -9.55 -21.04 3.52
C CYS A 93 -10.21 -20.62 4.85
N PHE A 94 -11.16 -21.40 5.36
CA PHE A 94 -11.90 -21.05 6.57
C PHE A 94 -11.00 -20.93 7.81
N PRO A 95 -10.22 -21.96 8.20
CA PRO A 95 -9.31 -21.82 9.33
C PRO A 95 -8.21 -20.78 9.06
N SER A 96 -7.58 -20.79 7.87
CA SER A 96 -6.51 -19.82 7.56
C SER A 96 -6.98 -18.36 7.67
N LEU A 97 -8.19 -18.05 7.16
CA LEU A 97 -8.78 -16.73 7.31
C LEU A 97 -9.08 -16.41 8.77
N GLN A 98 -9.66 -17.35 9.51
CA GLN A 98 -10.10 -17.15 10.89
C GLN A 98 -8.93 -17.00 11.88
N THR A 99 -7.82 -17.71 11.70
CA THR A 99 -6.73 -17.75 12.69
C THR A 99 -5.50 -16.96 12.27
N ASP A 100 -5.15 -16.99 10.98
CA ASP A 100 -3.81 -16.57 10.52
C ASP A 100 -3.83 -15.27 9.73
N LEU A 101 -4.98 -14.83 9.21
CA LEU A 101 -5.08 -13.68 8.31
C LEU A 101 -5.93 -12.55 8.89
N ILE A 102 -7.25 -12.77 9.05
CA ILE A 102 -8.19 -11.71 9.43
C ILE A 102 -7.83 -11.08 10.78
N PRO A 103 -7.53 -11.84 11.85
CA PRO A 103 -7.24 -11.22 13.15
C PRO A 103 -6.01 -10.31 13.14
N TYR A 104 -4.99 -10.66 12.36
CA TYR A 104 -3.76 -9.87 12.27
C TYR A 104 -3.95 -8.61 11.45
N ALA A 105 -4.68 -8.70 10.34
CA ALA A 105 -5.01 -7.54 9.51
C ALA A 105 -5.95 -6.57 10.22
N ASP A 106 -7.01 -7.07 10.84
CA ASP A 106 -7.96 -6.26 11.61
C ASP A 106 -7.26 -5.49 12.74
N ARG A 107 -6.45 -6.19 13.55
CA ARG A 107 -5.68 -5.56 14.63
C ARG A 107 -4.68 -4.53 14.12
N ALA A 108 -3.90 -4.85 13.09
CA ALA A 108 -2.88 -3.93 12.58
C ALA A 108 -3.52 -2.69 11.92
N PHE A 109 -4.55 -2.88 11.09
CA PHE A 109 -5.24 -1.81 10.37
C PHE A 109 -5.97 -0.87 11.34
N SER A 110 -6.75 -1.43 12.27
CA SER A 110 -7.45 -0.63 13.29
C SER A 110 -6.48 0.14 14.19
N ALA A 111 -5.37 -0.47 14.59
CA ALA A 111 -4.31 0.20 15.35
C ALA A 111 -3.70 1.36 14.57
N LEU A 112 -3.41 1.18 13.28
CA LEU A 112 -2.85 2.23 12.43
C LEU A 112 -3.78 3.43 12.30
N VAL A 113 -5.04 3.20 11.91
CA VAL A 113 -6.02 4.28 11.73
C VAL A 113 -6.21 5.04 13.05
N THR A 114 -6.35 4.31 14.16
CA THR A 114 -6.52 4.91 15.50
C THR A 114 -5.28 5.71 15.94
N ASP A 115 -4.06 5.19 15.73
CA ASP A 115 -2.82 5.86 16.14
C ASP A 115 -2.57 7.11 15.27
N LEU A 116 -2.87 7.06 13.97
CA LEU A 116 -2.81 8.24 13.09
C LEU A 116 -3.84 9.30 13.51
N GLU A 117 -5.07 8.90 13.88
CA GLU A 117 -6.10 9.83 14.38
C GLU A 117 -5.66 10.49 15.69
N GLN A 118 -5.19 9.69 16.66
CA GLN A 118 -4.71 10.17 17.97
C GLN A 118 -3.54 11.16 17.85
N ARG A 119 -2.77 11.06 16.77
CA ARG A 119 -1.63 11.94 16.46
C ARG A 119 -2.01 13.14 15.59
N GLY A 120 -3.25 13.24 15.13
CA GLY A 120 -3.69 14.28 14.18
C GLY A 120 -3.11 14.13 12.77
N LEU A 121 -2.61 12.94 12.42
CA LEU A 121 -1.99 12.64 11.12
C LEU A 121 -2.98 12.03 10.12
N LEU A 122 -4.14 11.53 10.59
CA LEU A 122 -5.09 10.82 9.73
C LEU A 122 -5.69 11.73 8.64
N ASP A 123 -5.96 12.99 8.96
CA ASP A 123 -6.55 13.94 8.00
C ASP A 123 -5.62 14.22 6.80
N GLU A 124 -4.30 14.15 7.01
CA GLU A 124 -3.28 14.34 5.97
C GLU A 124 -2.71 13.03 5.40
N THR A 125 -3.15 11.87 5.91
CA THR A 125 -2.66 10.56 5.49
C THR A 125 -3.79 9.73 4.90
N LEU A 126 -3.71 9.44 3.60
CA LEU A 126 -4.60 8.49 2.95
C LEU A 126 -4.13 7.05 3.21
N VAL A 127 -4.89 6.30 4.01
CA VAL A 127 -4.65 4.88 4.29
C VAL A 127 -5.54 4.03 3.39
N ILE A 128 -4.94 3.08 2.67
CA ILE A 128 -5.64 2.19 1.75
C ILE A 128 -5.26 0.75 2.06
N MET A 129 -6.25 -0.11 2.29
CA MET A 129 -6.07 -1.55 2.34
C MET A 129 -6.82 -2.18 1.17
N MET A 130 -6.06 -2.80 0.26
CA MET A 130 -6.60 -3.42 -0.95
C MET A 130 -5.83 -4.68 -1.33
N GLY A 131 -6.53 -5.60 -1.97
CA GLY A 131 -5.92 -6.74 -2.65
C GLY A 131 -5.76 -6.49 -4.15
N GLU A 132 -5.34 -7.52 -4.85
CA GLU A 132 -5.19 -7.53 -6.32
C GLU A 132 -6.49 -7.94 -7.04
N MET A 133 -7.30 -8.81 -6.42
CA MET A 133 -8.53 -9.36 -6.98
C MET A 133 -9.43 -9.96 -5.89
N GLY A 134 -10.69 -10.18 -6.22
CA GLY A 134 -11.64 -10.88 -5.36
C GLY A 134 -11.47 -12.39 -5.35
N ARG A 135 -12.35 -13.06 -4.61
CA ARG A 135 -12.41 -14.52 -4.45
C ARG A 135 -13.76 -15.07 -4.90
N THR A 136 -13.79 -16.27 -5.49
CA THR A 136 -15.04 -16.86 -5.96
C THR A 136 -16.06 -16.99 -4.83
N PRO A 137 -17.36 -16.72 -5.09
CA PRO A 137 -18.45 -17.06 -4.17
C PRO A 137 -18.50 -18.55 -3.81
N ARG A 138 -18.17 -19.37 -4.79
CA ARG A 138 -18.15 -20.83 -4.70
C ARG A 138 -16.87 -21.29 -4.00
N VAL A 139 -17.03 -22.20 -3.04
CA VAL A 139 -15.94 -22.94 -2.42
C VAL A 139 -15.54 -24.11 -3.33
N ASN A 140 -14.24 -24.24 -3.60
CA ASN A 140 -13.69 -25.31 -4.43
C ASN A 140 -13.56 -26.64 -3.66
N ALA A 141 -13.15 -27.72 -4.34
CA ALA A 141 -13.06 -29.06 -3.74
C ALA A 141 -12.03 -29.18 -2.59
N GLN A 142 -11.12 -28.21 -2.46
CA GLN A 142 -10.08 -28.16 -1.43
C GLN A 142 -10.46 -27.25 -0.27
N ALA A 143 -11.73 -26.84 -0.17
CA ALA A 143 -12.21 -25.87 0.80
C ALA A 143 -11.52 -24.50 0.68
N GLY A 144 -11.12 -24.09 -0.53
CA GLY A 144 -10.62 -22.76 -0.85
C GLY A 144 -11.55 -21.96 -1.76
N ARG A 145 -11.08 -20.80 -2.24
CA ARG A 145 -11.78 -19.96 -3.23
C ARG A 145 -10.81 -19.48 -4.31
N ASP A 146 -11.23 -19.59 -5.56
CA ASP A 146 -10.39 -19.30 -6.72
C ASP A 146 -10.40 -17.79 -7.05
N HIS A 147 -9.67 -17.38 -8.08
CA HIS A 147 -9.56 -15.99 -8.53
C HIS A 147 -10.91 -15.45 -9.04
N TRP A 148 -11.24 -14.21 -8.68
CA TRP A 148 -12.51 -13.60 -9.08
C TRP A 148 -12.35 -12.11 -9.39
N SER A 149 -12.49 -11.76 -10.66
CA SER A 149 -12.33 -10.38 -11.15
C SER A 149 -13.60 -9.53 -11.03
N MET A 150 -14.75 -10.15 -10.77
CA MET A 150 -16.04 -9.44 -10.83
C MET A 150 -16.28 -8.51 -9.65
N ALA A 151 -15.76 -8.80 -8.47
CA ALA A 151 -15.99 -8.00 -7.27
C ALA A 151 -14.85 -8.16 -6.25
N GLN A 152 -14.45 -7.06 -5.61
CA GLN A 152 -13.55 -7.03 -4.45
C GLN A 152 -13.92 -5.84 -3.55
N THR A 153 -13.35 -5.82 -2.35
CA THR A 153 -13.50 -4.70 -1.41
C THR A 153 -12.18 -3.97 -1.24
N VAL A 154 -12.23 -2.64 -1.23
CA VAL A 154 -11.11 -1.76 -0.89
C VAL A 154 -11.53 -0.90 0.29
N ILE A 155 -10.66 -0.79 1.30
CA ILE A 155 -10.91 0.04 2.48
C ILE A 155 -10.07 1.31 2.38
N PHE A 156 -10.70 2.45 2.62
CA PHE A 156 -10.09 3.76 2.70
C PHE A 156 -10.28 4.37 4.09
N ALA A 157 -9.28 5.09 4.57
CA ALA A 157 -9.38 5.93 5.76
C ALA A 157 -8.48 7.16 5.65
N GLY A 158 -8.91 8.28 6.25
CA GLY A 158 -8.13 9.52 6.29
C GLY A 158 -7.97 10.20 4.93
N GLY A 159 -7.03 11.14 4.84
CA GLY A 159 -6.63 11.81 3.59
C GLY A 159 -7.79 12.49 2.85
N GLY A 160 -8.75 13.06 3.60
CA GLY A 160 -9.93 13.74 3.05
C GLY A 160 -11.08 12.82 2.63
N THR A 161 -11.04 11.53 2.96
CA THR A 161 -12.18 10.61 2.72
C THR A 161 -13.27 10.77 3.77
N LYS A 162 -14.53 10.62 3.36
CA LYS A 162 -15.69 10.66 4.25
C LYS A 162 -15.78 9.34 5.05
N PRO A 163 -15.79 9.37 6.39
CA PRO A 163 -15.81 8.16 7.22
C PRO A 163 -17.20 7.51 7.29
N GLY A 164 -17.25 6.25 7.74
CA GLY A 164 -18.49 5.59 8.18
C GLY A 164 -19.47 5.19 7.08
N GLN A 165 -18.99 5.00 5.86
CA GLN A 165 -19.82 4.65 4.69
C GLN A 165 -19.41 3.34 4.03
N VAL A 166 -20.37 2.74 3.33
CA VAL A 166 -20.18 1.62 2.41
C VAL A 166 -20.65 2.09 1.05
N ILE A 167 -19.76 2.01 0.06
CA ILE A 167 -20.02 2.43 -1.32
C ILE A 167 -20.19 1.20 -2.19
N GLY A 168 -21.35 1.12 -2.85
CA GLY A 168 -21.70 0.01 -3.71
C GLY A 168 -22.26 -1.21 -2.99
N ALA A 169 -22.74 -2.18 -3.77
CA ALA A 169 -23.23 -3.46 -3.27
C ALA A 169 -22.99 -4.57 -4.30
N THR A 170 -22.98 -5.81 -3.82
CA THR A 170 -22.97 -7.02 -4.65
C THR A 170 -24.29 -7.78 -4.52
N ASP A 171 -24.47 -8.83 -5.32
CA ASP A 171 -25.59 -9.76 -5.14
C ASP A 171 -25.48 -10.55 -3.82
N ALA A 172 -26.51 -11.32 -3.50
CA ALA A 172 -26.59 -12.10 -2.25
C ALA A 172 -25.49 -13.17 -2.11
N GLN A 173 -24.75 -13.48 -3.17
CA GLN A 173 -23.62 -14.42 -3.17
C GLN A 173 -22.27 -13.68 -3.18
N ALA A 174 -22.27 -12.35 -3.17
CA ALA A 174 -21.09 -11.52 -3.42
C ALA A 174 -20.40 -11.82 -4.77
N ALA A 175 -21.16 -12.26 -5.79
CA ALA A 175 -20.60 -12.67 -7.07
C ALA A 175 -20.35 -11.49 -8.02
N ALA A 176 -21.28 -10.55 -8.12
CA ALA A 176 -21.12 -9.38 -8.99
C ALA A 176 -21.73 -8.12 -8.37
N PRO A 177 -21.29 -6.92 -8.77
CA PRO A 177 -21.90 -5.66 -8.37
C PRO A 177 -23.37 -5.58 -8.80
N THR A 178 -24.22 -5.07 -7.91
CA THR A 178 -25.65 -4.80 -8.18
C THR A 178 -25.96 -3.31 -8.28
N THR A 179 -25.03 -2.46 -7.84
CA THR A 179 -25.06 -1.01 -8.05
C THR A 179 -24.06 -0.61 -9.14
N GLU A 180 -23.95 0.69 -9.42
CA GLU A 180 -22.92 1.22 -10.31
C GLU A 180 -21.53 0.72 -9.88
N PRO A 181 -20.81 -0.03 -10.73
CA PRO A 181 -19.53 -0.60 -10.36
C PRO A 181 -18.45 0.48 -10.30
N VAL A 182 -17.59 0.39 -9.30
CA VAL A 182 -16.37 1.19 -9.20
C VAL A 182 -15.23 0.40 -9.83
N GLY A 183 -14.66 0.93 -10.91
CA GLY A 183 -13.53 0.30 -11.61
C GLY A 183 -12.18 0.62 -11.00
N VAL A 184 -11.15 -0.13 -11.39
CA VAL A 184 -9.74 0.14 -10.98
C VAL A 184 -9.32 1.56 -11.37
N ASN A 185 -9.73 2.05 -12.55
CA ASN A 185 -9.40 3.39 -13.00
C ASN A 185 -10.10 4.48 -12.15
N ASP A 186 -11.28 4.20 -11.60
CA ASP A 186 -11.98 5.12 -10.69
C ASP A 186 -11.25 5.24 -9.35
N VAL A 187 -10.80 4.10 -8.82
CA VAL A 187 -9.95 4.02 -7.62
C VAL A 187 -8.65 4.79 -7.82
N LEU A 188 -7.91 4.49 -8.88
CA LEU A 188 -6.64 5.16 -9.18
C LEU A 188 -6.84 6.66 -9.40
N ARG A 189 -7.87 7.08 -10.15
CA ARG A 189 -8.17 8.50 -10.36
C ARG A 189 -8.47 9.22 -9.05
N THR A 190 -9.25 8.59 -8.16
CA THR A 190 -9.60 9.17 -6.86
C THR A 190 -8.37 9.31 -5.97
N ILE A 191 -7.52 8.28 -5.89
CA ILE A 191 -6.25 8.32 -5.14
C ILE A 191 -5.36 9.47 -5.64
N HIS A 192 -5.10 9.56 -6.94
CA HIS A 192 -4.26 10.62 -7.49
C HIS A 192 -4.83 12.01 -7.23
N THR A 193 -6.15 12.17 -7.33
CA THR A 193 -6.82 13.44 -7.03
C THR A 193 -6.62 13.85 -5.57
N LEU A 194 -6.82 12.92 -4.62
CA LEU A 194 -6.60 13.16 -3.19
C LEU A 194 -5.14 13.51 -2.87
N LEU A 195 -4.18 12.94 -3.60
CA LEU A 195 -2.76 13.27 -3.49
C LEU A 195 -2.37 14.58 -4.18
N GLY A 196 -3.31 15.30 -4.81
CA GLY A 196 -3.02 16.52 -5.58
C GLY A 196 -2.23 16.26 -6.86
N ILE A 197 -2.23 15.02 -7.37
CA ILE A 197 -1.56 14.62 -8.61
C ILE A 197 -2.59 14.64 -9.74
N ASN A 198 -2.28 15.33 -10.85
CA ASN A 198 -3.16 15.35 -12.03
C ASN A 198 -3.28 13.93 -12.64
N PRO A 199 -4.44 13.27 -12.57
CA PRO A 199 -4.64 11.91 -13.10
C PRO A 199 -4.59 11.85 -14.63
N ASP A 200 -4.85 12.96 -15.32
CA ASP A 200 -4.83 13.05 -16.79
C ASP A 200 -3.42 13.26 -17.35
N ARG A 201 -2.39 13.30 -16.49
CA ARG A 201 -1.01 13.40 -16.91
C ARG A 201 -0.62 12.20 -17.78
N GLN A 202 0.07 12.48 -18.88
CA GLN A 202 0.62 11.47 -19.76
C GLN A 202 2.16 11.53 -19.73
N TYR A 203 2.77 10.35 -19.73
CA TYR A 203 4.20 10.18 -19.92
C TYR A 203 4.47 9.63 -21.32
N TYR A 204 5.65 9.90 -21.86
CA TYR A 204 6.02 9.44 -23.19
C TYR A 204 7.13 8.40 -23.07
N GLY A 205 6.89 7.21 -23.61
CA GLY A 205 7.91 6.18 -23.70
C GLY A 205 9.04 6.56 -24.66
N PRO A 206 10.14 5.79 -24.72
CA PRO A 206 11.29 6.08 -25.58
C PRO A 206 10.96 6.24 -27.07
N LEU A 207 9.87 5.64 -27.54
CA LEU A 207 9.37 5.71 -28.91
C LEU A 207 8.28 6.77 -29.12
N GLY A 208 8.06 7.67 -28.16
CA GLY A 208 7.02 8.71 -28.22
C GLY A 208 5.60 8.20 -27.97
N ARG A 209 5.41 6.93 -27.61
CA ARG A 209 4.09 6.38 -27.25
C ARG A 209 3.58 7.04 -25.96
N PRO A 210 2.39 7.67 -25.94
CA PRO A 210 1.80 8.17 -24.72
C PRO A 210 1.39 6.99 -23.81
N VAL A 211 1.69 7.13 -22.53
CA VAL A 211 1.29 6.24 -21.44
C VAL A 211 0.56 7.11 -20.41
N PRO A 212 -0.78 6.98 -20.29
CA PRO A 212 -1.52 7.75 -19.29
C PRO A 212 -1.11 7.31 -17.88
N LEU A 213 -1.09 8.26 -16.94
CA LEU A 213 -0.92 7.95 -15.52
C LEU A 213 -2.11 7.15 -14.99
N VAL A 214 -3.32 7.56 -15.36
CA VAL A 214 -4.56 6.82 -15.15
C VAL A 214 -5.34 6.78 -16.46
N ASP A 215 -5.76 5.58 -16.89
CA ASP A 215 -6.47 5.39 -18.16
C ASP A 215 -7.99 5.64 -17.98
N GLY A 216 -8.38 6.91 -17.94
CA GLY A 216 -9.78 7.31 -17.76
C GLY A 216 -10.26 7.17 -16.31
N GLY A 217 -11.47 6.66 -16.11
CA GLY A 217 -12.16 6.58 -14.81
C GLY A 217 -12.80 7.88 -14.36
N LYS A 218 -13.60 7.82 -13.29
CA LYS A 218 -14.29 8.91 -12.62
C LYS A 218 -13.90 8.96 -11.14
N ILE A 219 -13.92 10.15 -10.55
CA ILE A 219 -13.77 10.29 -9.09
C ILE A 219 -14.96 9.63 -8.41
N ILE A 220 -14.69 8.81 -7.39
CA ILE A 220 -15.72 8.21 -6.53
C ILE A 220 -16.26 9.31 -5.62
N ARG A 221 -17.30 10.02 -6.06
CA ARG A 221 -17.84 11.21 -5.38
C ARG A 221 -18.42 10.93 -3.99
N GLU A 222 -18.82 9.70 -3.72
CA GLU A 222 -19.32 9.30 -2.41
C GLU A 222 -18.17 9.21 -1.40
N LEU A 223 -16.97 8.81 -1.85
CA LEU A 223 -15.79 8.64 -1.02
C LEU A 223 -15.21 9.96 -0.51
N VAL A 224 -15.37 11.06 -1.27
CA VAL A 224 -14.76 12.37 -1.03
C VAL A 224 -15.79 13.46 -0.74
#